data_AF-A0A9X9F7R6-F1
#
_entry.id   AF-A0A9X9F7R6-F1
#
_cell.length_a   1.000
_cell.length_b   1.000
_cell.length_c   1.000
_cell.angle_alpha   90.00
_cell.angle_beta   90.00
_cell.angle_gamma   90.00
#
_symmetry.space_group_name_H-M   'P 1'
#
loop_
_entity.id
_entity.type
_entity.pdbx_description
1 polymer ?
#
loop_
_entity_poly.entity_id
_entity_poly.type
_entity_poly.pdbx_seq_one_letter_code
_entity_poly.pdbx_strand_id
1 'polypeptide(L)'
;MSKYAREIKRFMEWCFERWGFHYSAFFVDPACKSLREELHDIGIDTQKADNNSRDKVGANGMKIEVGIERARNCISKDMFRLLEEKDMFILLDDNYRIDYDHYHFIKELGMYMRDDDGKPIDKNNHAMDEFRYAVNYFYREYLQYL
;
A
#
# COMPACT_ATOMS: atom_id res chain seq x y z
N MET A 1 7.62 21.69 -7.13
CA MET A 1 7.81 20.25 -6.93
C MET A 1 7.36 19.91 -5.52
N SER A 2 6.35 19.04 -5.34
CA SER A 2 5.88 18.75 -3.98
C SER A 2 6.96 18.02 -3.18
N LYS A 3 6.79 18.06 -1.86
CA LYS A 3 7.59 17.25 -0.92
C LYS A 3 7.36 15.75 -1.15
N TYR A 4 6.19 15.35 -1.65
CA TYR A 4 5.78 13.94 -1.74
C TYR A 4 6.48 13.15 -2.84
N ALA A 5 6.53 13.67 -4.07
CA ALA A 5 7.17 12.94 -5.17
C ALA A 5 8.68 12.70 -4.92
N ARG A 6 9.37 13.67 -4.32
CA ARG A 6 10.77 13.52 -3.90
C ARG A 6 10.95 12.50 -2.78
N GLU A 7 10.05 12.49 -1.79
CA GLU A 7 10.10 11.52 -0.69
C GLU A 7 9.83 10.10 -1.19
N ILE A 8 8.87 9.93 -2.10
CA ILE A 8 8.58 8.64 -2.75
C ILE A 8 9.79 8.14 -3.52
N LYS A 9 10.46 9.01 -4.31
CA LYS A 9 11.67 8.63 -5.02
C LYS A 9 12.78 8.18 -4.07
N ARG A 10 12.99 8.91 -2.96
CA ARG A 10 13.95 8.53 -1.93
C ARG A 10 13.61 7.17 -1.30
N PHE A 11 12.33 6.91 -1.03
CA PHE A 11 11.88 5.61 -0.52
C PHE A 11 12.13 4.47 -1.52
N MET A 12 11.92 4.70 -2.81
CA MET A 12 12.19 3.71 -3.86
C MET A 12 13.68 3.40 -3.97
N GLU A 13 14.53 4.43 -3.94
CA GLU A 13 15.99 4.29 -3.93
C GLU A 13 16.45 3.53 -2.68
N TRP A 14 15.92 3.86 -1.51
CA TRP A 14 16.20 3.15 -0.25
C TRP A 14 15.79 1.67 -0.32
N CYS A 15 14.62 1.34 -0.87
CA CYS A 15 14.18 -0.05 -1.06
C CYS A 15 15.16 -0.84 -1.95
N PHE A 16 15.63 -0.21 -3.03
CA PHE A 16 16.59 -0.82 -3.94
C PHE A 16 17.95 -1.02 -3.27
N GLU A 17 18.50 0.00 -2.64
CA GLU A 17 19.82 -0.05 -1.99
C GLU A 17 19.84 -1.04 -0.81
N ARG A 18 18.75 -1.07 -0.02
CA ARG A 18 18.68 -1.89 1.20
C ARG A 18 18.37 -3.35 0.93
N TRP A 19 17.48 -3.64 -0.02
CA TRP A 19 16.94 -4.98 -0.23
C TRP A 19 17.15 -5.54 -1.64
N GLY A 20 17.70 -4.75 -2.56
CA GLY A 20 17.81 -5.12 -3.97
C GLY A 20 16.45 -5.20 -4.68
N PHE A 21 15.41 -4.59 -4.10
CA PHE A 21 14.04 -4.71 -4.61
C PHE A 21 13.81 -3.73 -5.74
N HIS A 22 13.71 -4.27 -6.94
CA HIS A 22 13.29 -3.54 -8.13
C HIS A 22 11.77 -3.58 -8.26
N TYR A 23 11.17 -2.45 -8.62
CA TYR A 23 9.76 -2.39 -8.99
C TYR A 23 9.61 -2.58 -10.51
N SER A 24 8.57 -3.31 -10.92
CA SER A 24 8.17 -3.45 -12.33
C SER A 24 7.05 -2.49 -12.74
N ALA A 25 6.29 -2.00 -11.75
CA ALA A 25 5.20 -1.07 -11.93
C ALA A 25 5.04 -0.20 -10.68
N PHE A 26 4.65 1.05 -10.88
CA PHE A 26 4.34 2.00 -9.81
C PHE A 26 2.88 2.42 -9.90
N PHE A 27 2.07 2.10 -8.89
CA PHE A 27 0.63 2.37 -8.90
C PHE A 27 0.30 3.56 -8.02
N VAL A 28 -0.56 4.45 -8.53
CA VAL A 28 -1.06 5.62 -7.78
C VAL A 28 -2.57 5.63 -7.85
N ASP A 29 -3.20 6.04 -6.74
CA ASP A 29 -4.65 6.21 -6.68
C ASP A 29 -5.15 7.06 -7.88
N PRO A 30 -6.20 6.62 -8.60
CA PRO A 30 -6.75 7.37 -9.74
C PRO A 30 -7.14 8.83 -9.44
N ALA A 31 -7.49 9.16 -8.19
CA ALA A 31 -7.83 10.51 -7.75
C ALA A 31 -6.60 11.43 -7.60
N CYS A 32 -5.41 10.87 -7.36
CA CYS A 32 -4.16 11.60 -7.10
C CYS A 32 -3.48 12.07 -8.39
N LYS A 33 -4.21 12.81 -9.25
CA LYS A 33 -3.70 13.27 -10.56
C LYS A 33 -2.44 14.13 -10.44
N SER A 34 -2.42 15.10 -9.52
CA SER A 34 -1.25 15.98 -9.32
C SER A 34 0.01 15.19 -8.98
N LEU A 35 -0.10 14.23 -8.06
CA LEU A 35 1.04 13.40 -7.66
C LEU A 35 1.58 12.59 -8.83
N ARG A 36 0.71 12.06 -9.70
CA ARG A 36 1.13 11.31 -10.88
C ARG A 36 1.94 12.16 -11.84
N GLU A 37 1.48 13.37 -12.16
CA GLU A 37 2.23 14.28 -13.04
C GLU A 37 3.57 14.68 -12.42
N GLU A 38 3.61 14.90 -11.11
CA GLU A 38 4.87 15.20 -10.41
C GLU A 38 5.86 14.03 -10.38
N LEU A 39 5.36 12.79 -10.32
CA LEU A 39 6.19 11.59 -10.44
C LEU A 39 6.72 11.43 -11.88
N HIS A 40 5.89 11.74 -12.88
CA HIS A 40 6.30 11.76 -14.29
C HIS A 40 7.40 12.80 -14.54
N ASP A 41 7.31 13.99 -13.95
CA ASP A 41 8.33 15.05 -14.05
C ASP A 41 9.72 14.60 -13.55
N ILE A 42 9.77 13.63 -12.63
CA ILE A 42 11.03 13.08 -12.07
C ILE A 42 11.41 11.71 -12.66
N GLY A 43 10.74 11.30 -13.74
CA GLY A 43 11.05 10.09 -14.50
C GLY A 43 10.46 8.80 -13.93
N ILE A 44 9.43 8.88 -13.09
CA ILE A 44 8.73 7.71 -12.54
C ILE A 44 7.40 7.53 -13.29
N ASP A 45 7.35 6.52 -14.15
CA ASP A 45 6.12 6.15 -14.85
C ASP A 45 5.12 5.51 -13.88
N THR A 46 3.88 6.00 -13.92
CA THR A 46 2.79 5.57 -13.03
C THR A 46 1.64 4.89 -13.77
N GLN A 47 1.04 3.91 -13.10
CA GLN A 47 -0.21 3.26 -13.48
C GLN A 47 -1.32 3.59 -12.47
N LYS A 48 -2.58 3.39 -12.87
CA LYS A 48 -3.73 3.58 -11.97
C LYS A 48 -3.85 2.38 -11.04
N ALA A 49 -3.86 2.61 -9.73
CA ALA A 49 -4.14 1.59 -8.74
C ALA A 49 -5.56 1.00 -8.91
N ASP A 50 -5.70 -0.31 -8.68
CA ASP A 50 -7.03 -0.94 -8.60
C ASP A 50 -7.66 -0.66 -7.24
N ASN A 51 -8.50 0.37 -7.21
CA ASN A 51 -9.24 0.78 -6.04
C ASN A 51 -10.61 0.11 -5.87
N ASN A 52 -10.85 -1.02 -6.56
CA ASN A 52 -12.11 -1.76 -6.60
C ASN A 52 -13.26 -1.03 -7.33
N SER A 53 -13.04 0.14 -7.95
CA SER A 53 -14.10 0.88 -8.66
C SER A 53 -14.80 0.07 -9.77
N ARG A 54 -14.10 -0.91 -10.34
CA ARG A 54 -14.59 -1.80 -11.41
C ARG A 54 -15.13 -3.14 -10.90
N ASP A 55 -15.01 -3.45 -9.61
CA ASP A 55 -15.52 -4.71 -9.08
C ASP A 55 -17.07 -4.73 -9.09
N LYS A 56 -17.62 -5.93 -9.26
CA LYS A 56 -19.07 -6.17 -9.28
C LYS A 56 -19.50 -6.70 -7.92
N VAL A 57 -20.56 -6.13 -7.38
CA VAL A 57 -21.17 -6.50 -6.10
C VAL A 57 -22.69 -6.54 -6.27
N GLY A 58 -23.37 -7.34 -5.44
CA GLY A 58 -24.83 -7.37 -5.41
C GLY A 58 -25.43 -6.02 -4.96
N ALA A 59 -26.76 -5.89 -5.02
CA ALA A 59 -27.47 -4.63 -4.80
C ALA A 59 -27.10 -3.87 -3.50
N ASN A 60 -26.68 -4.60 -2.46
CA ASN A 60 -26.35 -4.04 -1.13
C ASN A 60 -24.86 -4.15 -0.78
N GLY A 61 -24.00 -4.63 -1.69
CA GLY A 61 -22.57 -4.79 -1.42
C GLY A 61 -21.78 -3.52 -1.73
N MET A 62 -20.78 -3.19 -0.91
CA MET A 62 -19.80 -2.15 -1.24
C MET A 62 -18.63 -2.78 -1.99
N LYS A 63 -18.20 -2.18 -3.11
CA LYS A 63 -17.11 -2.73 -3.93
C LYS A 63 -15.79 -2.89 -3.15
N ILE A 64 -15.56 -2.00 -2.19
CA ILE A 64 -14.37 -2.05 -1.32
C ILE A 64 -14.29 -3.34 -0.50
N GLU A 65 -15.42 -3.96 -0.16
CA GLU A 65 -15.48 -5.22 0.60
C GLU A 65 -14.75 -6.35 -0.11
N VAL A 66 -14.84 -6.39 -1.45
CA VAL A 66 -14.13 -7.38 -2.26
C VAL A 66 -12.61 -7.23 -2.07
N GLY A 67 -12.11 -6.00 -2.03
CA GLY A 67 -10.69 -5.73 -1.76
C GLY A 67 -10.29 -6.07 -0.32
N ILE A 68 -11.13 -5.74 0.66
CA ILE A 68 -10.90 -6.07 2.07
C ILE A 68 -10.85 -7.59 2.27
N GLU A 69 -11.74 -8.34 1.61
CA GLU A 69 -11.74 -9.80 1.68
C GLU A 69 -10.48 -10.40 1.06
N ARG A 70 -10.04 -9.90 -0.11
CA ARG A 70 -8.76 -10.31 -0.72
C ARG A 70 -7.58 -10.03 0.23
N ALA A 71 -7.53 -8.84 0.81
CA ALA A 71 -6.49 -8.44 1.77
C ALA A 71 -6.46 -9.34 3.01
N ARG A 72 -7.62 -9.62 3.61
CA ARG A 72 -7.76 -10.57 4.72
C ARG A 72 -7.28 -11.97 4.33
N ASN A 73 -7.61 -12.43 3.14
CA ASN A 73 -7.19 -13.74 2.64
C ASN A 73 -5.67 -13.83 2.40
N CYS A 74 -5.03 -12.75 1.91
CA CYS A 74 -3.58 -12.69 1.79
C CYS A 74 -2.89 -12.81 3.15
N ILE A 75 -3.42 -12.15 4.18
CA ILE A 75 -2.89 -12.25 5.55
C ILE A 75 -3.14 -13.66 6.12
N SER A 76 -4.37 -14.17 6.04
CA SER A 76 -4.73 -15.46 6.65
C SER A 76 -4.03 -16.67 6.02
N LYS A 77 -3.60 -16.54 4.76
CA LYS A 77 -2.83 -17.56 4.03
C LYS A 77 -1.31 -17.32 4.08
N ASP A 78 -0.84 -16.41 4.92
CA ASP A 78 0.60 -16.12 5.10
C ASP A 78 1.29 -15.68 3.78
N MET A 79 0.55 -15.01 2.90
CA MET A 79 1.01 -14.49 1.60
C MET A 79 1.44 -13.02 1.68
N PHE A 80 1.24 -12.36 2.81
CA PHE A 80 1.67 -10.99 3.07
C PHE A 80 2.63 -10.97 4.25
N ARG A 81 3.77 -10.31 4.10
CA ARG A 81 4.78 -10.13 5.15
C ARG A 81 5.29 -8.70 5.14
N LEU A 82 5.55 -8.16 6.33
CA LEU A 82 6.32 -6.93 6.49
C LEU A 82 7.79 -7.30 6.65
N LEU A 83 8.65 -6.59 5.92
CA LEU A 83 10.10 -6.75 6.04
C LEU A 83 10.61 -5.83 7.13
N GLU A 84 10.99 -6.42 8.25
CA GLU A 84 11.59 -5.69 9.37
C GLU A 84 13.08 -5.43 9.11
N GLU A 85 13.54 -4.26 9.52
CA GLU A 85 14.94 -3.90 9.43
C GLU A 85 15.75 -4.68 10.49
N LYS A 86 16.69 -5.52 10.03
CA LYS A 86 17.51 -6.38 10.92
C LYS A 86 18.35 -5.60 11.95
N ASP A 87 18.68 -4.35 11.62
CA ASP A 87 19.51 -3.48 12.46
C ASP A 87 18.70 -2.69 13.51
N MET A 88 17.36 -2.82 13.50
CA MET A 88 16.46 -2.20 14.48
C MET A 88 16.79 -2.58 15.94
N PHE A 89 17.40 -3.76 16.16
CA PHE A 89 17.83 -4.21 17.48
C PHE A 89 19.34 -4.07 17.75
N ILE A 90 20.16 -3.82 16.72
CA ILE A 90 21.64 -3.89 16.84
C ILE A 90 22.28 -2.51 17.04
N LEU A 91 21.58 -1.42 16.72
CA LEU A 91 22.18 -0.08 16.76
C LEU A 91 21.52 0.78 17.85
N LEU A 92 21.94 0.55 19.10
CA LEU A 92 21.85 1.51 20.21
C LEU A 92 22.93 2.60 20.06
N ASP A 93 23.04 3.19 18.88
CA ASP A 93 23.81 4.42 18.66
C ASP A 93 22.79 5.56 18.53
N ASP A 94 22.97 6.63 19.32
CA ASP A 94 22.12 7.82 19.32
C ASP A 94 22.04 8.53 17.94
N ASN A 95 22.86 8.12 16.98
CA ASN A 95 22.87 8.62 15.61
C ASN A 95 22.15 7.71 14.59
N TYR A 96 21.68 6.52 14.98
CA TYR A 96 20.96 5.64 14.06
C TYR A 96 19.50 6.09 13.93
N ARG A 97 19.06 6.33 12.68
CA ARG A 97 17.69 6.67 12.35
C ARG A 97 17.16 5.64 11.36
N ILE A 98 16.03 5.02 11.72
CA ILE A 98 15.23 4.25 10.79
C ILE A 98 14.59 5.27 9.84
N ASP A 99 15.03 5.28 8.58
CA ASP A 99 14.51 6.21 7.57
C ASP A 99 13.06 5.85 7.18
N TYR A 100 12.74 4.55 7.15
CA TYR A 100 11.42 4.03 6.77
C TYR A 100 11.04 2.81 7.59
N ASP A 101 9.81 2.77 8.09
CA ASP A 101 9.26 1.68 8.90
C ASP A 101 7.79 1.38 8.53
N HIS A 102 7.18 0.46 9.28
CA HIS A 102 5.79 0.06 9.11
C HIS A 102 4.84 0.73 10.11
N TYR A 103 5.26 1.79 10.80
CA TYR A 103 4.50 2.42 11.89
C TYR A 103 3.08 2.78 11.45
N HIS A 104 2.94 3.47 10.31
CA HIS A 104 1.64 3.88 9.79
C HIS A 104 0.76 2.68 9.41
N PHE A 105 1.34 1.66 8.78
CA PHE A 105 0.61 0.44 8.44
C PHE A 105 0.08 -0.28 9.69
N ILE A 106 0.95 -0.51 10.69
CA ILE A 106 0.58 -1.21 11.93
C ILE A 106 -0.46 -0.41 12.73
N LYS A 107 -0.27 0.91 12.83
CA LYS A 107 -1.21 1.79 13.53
C LYS A 107 -2.58 1.76 12.87
N GLU A 108 -2.64 1.93 11.56
CA GLU A 108 -3.91 1.94 10.83
C GLU A 108 -4.59 0.57 10.85
N LEU A 109 -3.83 -0.52 10.75
CA LEU A 109 -4.37 -1.88 10.90
C LEU A 109 -5.08 -2.08 12.24
N GLY A 110 -4.51 -1.55 13.34
CA GLY A 110 -5.13 -1.59 14.67
C GLY A 110 -6.34 -0.66 14.85
N MET A 111 -6.52 0.31 13.94
CA MET A 111 -7.60 1.30 13.97
C MET A 111 -8.69 1.05 12.92
N TYR A 112 -8.47 0.14 11.96
CA TYR A 112 -9.37 -0.09 10.85
C TYR A 112 -10.60 -0.89 11.31
N MET A 113 -11.71 -0.16 11.51
CA MET A 113 -12.93 -0.67 12.14
C MET A 113 -14.16 -0.47 11.24
N ARG A 114 -15.27 -1.11 11.63
CA ARG A 114 -16.58 -0.93 11.03
C ARG A 114 -17.49 -0.10 11.93
N ASP A 115 -18.42 0.61 11.33
CA ASP A 115 -19.49 1.31 12.04
C ASP A 115 -20.59 0.34 12.51
N ASP A 116 -21.62 0.88 13.17
CA ASP A 116 -22.76 0.10 13.70
C ASP A 116 -23.59 -0.60 12.59
N ASP A 117 -23.52 -0.11 11.35
CA ASP A 117 -24.14 -0.74 10.18
C ASP A 117 -23.25 -1.84 9.57
N GLY A 118 -22.05 -2.05 10.13
CA GLY A 118 -21.06 -2.97 9.61
C GLY A 118 -20.32 -2.46 8.38
N LYS A 119 -20.34 -1.16 8.07
CA LYS A 119 -19.58 -0.57 6.93
C LYS A 119 -18.17 -0.18 7.37
N PRO A 120 -17.15 -0.29 6.50
CA PRO A 120 -15.80 0.18 6.81
C PRO A 120 -15.80 1.68 7.08
N ILE A 121 -15.16 2.10 8.17
CA ILE A 121 -15.02 3.52 8.51
C ILE A 121 -13.92 4.14 7.63
N ASP A 122 -14.26 5.20 6.92
CA ASP A 122 -13.33 5.97 6.08
C ASP A 122 -12.51 6.97 6.91
N LYS A 123 -11.63 6.43 7.76
CA LYS A 123 -10.74 7.21 8.64
C LYS A 123 -9.52 6.41 9.06
N ASN A 124 -8.34 7.03 9.01
CA ASN A 124 -7.05 6.39 9.35
C ASN A 124 -6.81 5.10 8.55
N ASN A 125 -6.97 5.18 7.23
CA ASN A 125 -7.00 4.05 6.31
C ASN A 125 -6.09 4.23 5.08
N HIS A 126 -5.19 5.22 5.06
CA HIS A 126 -4.34 5.48 3.90
C HIS A 126 -3.43 4.28 3.56
N ALA A 127 -2.76 3.70 4.56
CA ALA A 127 -1.95 2.50 4.43
C ALA A 127 -2.80 1.25 4.16
N MET A 128 -4.03 1.20 4.69
CA MET A 128 -4.97 0.11 4.41
C MET A 128 -5.45 0.15 2.95
N ASP A 129 -5.67 1.34 2.40
CA ASP A 129 -6.02 1.53 1.00
C ASP A 129 -4.85 1.19 0.09
N GLU A 130 -3.63 1.65 0.40
CA GLU A 130 -2.42 1.27 -0.33
C GLU A 130 -2.24 -0.25 -0.37
N PHE A 131 -2.36 -0.91 0.78
CA PHE A 131 -2.28 -2.37 0.89
C PHE A 131 -3.36 -3.08 0.07
N ARG A 132 -4.61 -2.60 0.14
CA ARG A 132 -5.71 -3.14 -0.65
C ARG A 132 -5.44 -3.00 -2.15
N TYR A 133 -4.88 -1.89 -2.60
CA TYR A 133 -4.52 -1.68 -4.01
C TYR A 133 -3.46 -2.67 -4.47
N ALA A 134 -2.40 -2.85 -3.68
CA ALA A 134 -1.34 -3.82 -3.96
C ALA A 134 -1.90 -5.26 -4.03
N VAL A 135 -2.76 -5.64 -3.08
CA VAL A 135 -3.38 -6.96 -3.05
C VAL A 135 -4.34 -7.18 -4.22
N ASN A 136 -5.13 -6.17 -4.61
CA ASN A 136 -6.00 -6.28 -5.78
C ASN A 136 -5.20 -6.55 -7.06
N TYR A 137 -4.09 -5.84 -7.25
CA TYR A 137 -3.18 -6.08 -8.37
C TYR A 137 -2.64 -7.51 -8.32
N PHE A 138 -2.08 -7.92 -7.18
CA PHE A 138 -1.55 -9.27 -7.00
C PHE A 138 -2.60 -10.36 -7.27
N TYR A 139 -3.82 -10.18 -6.77
CA TYR A 139 -4.91 -11.13 -6.97
C TYR A 139 -5.28 -11.27 -8.45
N ARG A 140 -5.45 -10.15 -9.18
CA ARG A 140 -5.82 -10.21 -10.60
C ARG A 140 -4.72 -10.78 -11.48
N GLU A 141 -3.47 -10.42 -11.19
CA GLU A 141 -2.34 -10.81 -12.01
C GLU A 141 -1.97 -12.28 -11.79
N TYR A 142 -2.00 -12.76 -10.53
CA TYR A 142 -1.41 -14.05 -10.18
C TYR A 142 -2.41 -15.10 -9.68
N LEU A 143 -3.58 -14.71 -9.17
CA LEU A 143 -4.52 -15.65 -8.52
C LEU A 143 -5.84 -15.83 -9.26
N GLN A 144 -6.30 -14.85 -10.04
CA GLN A 144 -7.62 -14.90 -10.67
C GLN A 144 -7.79 -16.06 -11.66
N TYR A 145 -6.69 -16.58 -12.18
CA TYR A 145 -6.67 -17.68 -13.17
C TYR A 145 -6.18 -19.02 -12.59
N LEU A 146 -6.01 -19.11 -11.27
CA LEU A 146 -5.76 -20.37 -10.55
C LEU A 146 -7.08 -21.00 -10.12
#